data_AF-A0A8X6YJU5-F1
#
_entry.id   AF-A0A8X6YJU5-F1
#
_cell.length_a   1.000
_cell.length_b   1.000
_cell.length_c   1.000
_cell.angle_alpha   90.00
_cell.angle_beta   90.00
_cell.angle_gamma   90.00
#
_symmetry.space_group_name_H-M   'P 1'
#
loop_
_entity.id
_entity.type
_entity.pdbx_description
1 polymer ?
#
loop_
_entity_poly.entity_id
_entity_poly.type
_entity_poly.pdbx_seq_one_letter_code
_entity_poly.pdbx_strand_id
1 'polypeptide(L)'
;MPQDENADFIIINNKLSTVKEIMMEIKQLKQNYYNLPDEIDLKDALEVIIDFQEETQELEIRLQITLSQFKKQSSEDDNEIIKNKIKLPDLPLPTFNGKFQEFELFKTQFMNVIGNNSSLSNTQRNGVQ
;
A
#
# COMPACT_ATOMS: atom_id res chain seq x y z
N MET A 1 12.92 -18.01 -9.54
CA MET A 1 14.06 -17.20 -9.09
C MET A 1 13.45 -16.05 -8.31
N PRO A 2 13.68 -15.94 -6.99
CA PRO A 2 13.13 -14.82 -6.24
C PRO A 2 13.79 -13.54 -6.79
N GLN A 3 12.98 -12.64 -7.33
CA GLN A 3 13.46 -11.33 -7.74
C GLN A 3 13.92 -10.60 -6.48
N ASP A 4 15.03 -9.89 -6.55
CA ASP A 4 15.56 -9.10 -5.45
C ASP A 4 14.68 -7.84 -5.30
N GLU A 5 13.50 -8.04 -4.70
CA GLU A 5 12.49 -7.01 -4.45
C GLU A 5 13.07 -5.76 -3.78
N ASN A 6 14.11 -5.93 -2.96
CA ASN A 6 14.78 -4.83 -2.31
C ASN A 6 15.61 -3.98 -3.31
N ALA A 7 16.25 -4.62 -4.29
CA ALA A 7 16.99 -3.91 -5.34
C ALA A 7 16.06 -3.08 -6.22
N ASP A 8 14.92 -3.63 -6.64
CA ASP A 8 13.95 -2.90 -7.48
C ASP A 8 13.37 -1.69 -6.75
N PHE A 9 13.03 -1.83 -5.47
CA PHE A 9 12.56 -0.70 -4.66
C PHE A 9 13.61 0.42 -4.58
N ILE A 10 14.88 0.08 -4.34
CA ILE A 10 15.97 1.05 -4.28
C ILE A 10 16.16 1.74 -5.64
N ILE A 11 16.14 0.98 -6.74
CA ILE A 11 16.28 1.51 -8.10
C ILE A 11 15.16 2.50 -8.41
N ILE A 12 13.90 2.16 -8.10
CA ILE A 12 12.75 3.02 -8.39
C ILE A 12 12.82 4.30 -7.55
N ASN A 13 13.19 4.23 -6.27
CA ASN A 13 13.36 5.43 -5.43
C ASN A 13 14.49 6.33 -5.94
N ASN A 14 15.62 5.76 -6.35
CA ASN A 14 16.72 6.53 -6.93
C ASN A 14 16.28 7.25 -8.22
N LYS A 15 15.59 6.53 -9.13
CA LYS A 15 15.02 7.12 -10.34
C LYS A 15 14.04 8.25 -10.03
N LEU A 16 13.19 8.08 -9.00
CA LEU A 16 12.27 9.12 -8.56
C LEU A 16 13.00 10.35 -8.02
N SER A 17 14.13 10.19 -7.32
CA SER A 17 14.98 11.32 -6.90
C SER A 17 15.51 12.08 -8.12
N THR A 18 16.08 11.37 -9.09
CA THR A 18 16.59 11.97 -10.33
C THR A 18 15.50 12.72 -11.09
N VAL A 19 14.29 12.17 -11.20
CA VAL A 19 13.15 12.85 -11.85
C VAL A 19 12.79 14.15 -11.12
N LYS A 20 12.84 14.16 -9.78
CA LYS A 20 12.59 15.38 -8.99
C LYS A 20 13.67 16.43 -9.18
N GLU A 21 14.93 16.03 -9.30
CA GLU A 21 16.05 16.92 -9.62
C GLU A 21 15.87 17.55 -11.01
N ILE A 22 15.56 16.73 -12.03
CA ILE A 22 15.26 17.21 -13.39
C ILE A 22 14.08 18.21 -13.38
N MET A 23 13.03 17.92 -12.62
CA MET A 23 11.89 18.84 -12.48
C MET A 23 12.30 20.19 -11.88
N MET A 24 13.26 20.22 -10.95
CA MET A 24 13.80 21.48 -10.42
C MET A 24 14.58 22.25 -11.49
N GLU A 25 15.40 21.57 -12.28
CA GLU A 25 16.15 22.19 -13.38
C GLU A 25 15.22 22.75 -14.47
N ILE A 26 14.17 22.02 -14.84
CA ILE A 26 13.15 22.50 -15.81
C ILE A 26 12.46 23.76 -15.27
N LYS A 27 12.08 23.78 -13.99
CA LYS A 27 11.46 24.97 -13.36
C LYS A 27 12.41 26.16 -13.37
N GLN A 28 13.69 25.94 -13.10
CA GLN A 28 14.71 26.98 -13.16
C GLN A 28 14.91 27.48 -14.59
N LEU A 29 14.97 26.59 -15.58
CA LEU A 29 15.11 26.95 -16.99
C LEU A 29 13.91 27.77 -17.48
N LYS A 30 12.69 27.38 -17.09
CA LYS A 30 11.46 28.13 -17.37
C LYS A 30 11.48 29.52 -16.74
N GLN A 31 11.94 29.63 -15.50
CA GLN A 31 12.08 30.93 -14.84
C GLN A 31 13.12 31.80 -15.53
N ASN A 32 14.25 31.22 -15.95
CA ASN A 32 15.29 31.94 -16.69
C ASN A 32 14.76 32.46 -18.02
N TYR A 33 13.96 31.66 -18.74
CA TYR A 33 13.27 32.08 -19.94
C TYR A 33 12.39 33.33 -19.69
N TYR A 34 11.57 33.32 -18.64
CA TYR A 34 10.71 34.47 -18.30
C TYR A 34 11.47 35.72 -17.84
N ASN A 35 12.75 35.59 -17.51
CA ASN A 35 13.61 36.71 -17.14
C ASN A 35 14.36 37.32 -18.34
N LEU A 36 14.23 36.75 -19.54
CA LEU A 36 14.87 37.28 -20.74
C LEU A 36 14.18 38.57 -21.22
N PRO A 37 14.92 39.48 -21.90
CA PRO A 37 14.32 40.63 -22.58
C PRO A 37 13.34 40.20 -23.68
N ASP A 38 12.28 40.98 -23.89
CA ASP A 38 11.23 40.72 -24.89
C ASP A 38 11.75 40.71 -26.34
N GLU A 39 12.95 41.28 -26.60
CA GLU A 39 13.58 41.29 -27.92
C GLU A 39 14.11 39.91 -28.33
N ILE A 40 14.24 38.98 -27.38
CA ILE A 40 14.73 37.63 -27.63
C ILE A 40 13.56 36.71 -27.98
N ASP A 41 13.43 36.39 -29.26
CA ASP A 41 12.44 35.42 -29.75
C ASP A 41 12.98 33.99 -29.60
N LEU A 42 12.50 33.31 -28.55
CA LEU A 42 12.79 31.91 -28.25
C LEU A 42 11.50 31.13 -27.98
N LYS A 43 10.39 31.49 -28.64
CA LYS A 43 9.08 30.86 -28.38
C LYS A 43 9.12 29.33 -28.52
N ASP A 44 9.85 28.82 -29.51
CA ASP A 44 10.02 27.38 -29.73
C ASP A 44 10.71 26.70 -28.53
N ALA A 45 11.64 27.40 -27.85
CA ALA A 45 12.29 26.88 -26.66
C ALA A 45 11.33 26.80 -25.46
N LEU A 46 10.39 27.75 -25.33
CA LEU A 46 9.36 27.69 -24.28
C LEU A 46 8.42 26.50 -24.49
N GLU A 47 8.02 26.21 -25.72
CA GLU A 47 7.19 25.06 -26.06
C GLU A 47 7.90 23.76 -25.65
N VAL A 48 9.17 23.60 -26.02
CA VAL A 48 9.99 22.43 -25.62
C VAL A 48 10.14 22.33 -24.09
N ILE A 49 10.30 23.45 -23.38
CA ILE A 49 10.37 23.45 -21.91
C ILE A 49 9.05 22.96 -21.30
N ILE A 50 7.91 23.36 -21.87
CA ILE A 50 6.59 22.94 -21.40
C ILE A 50 6.40 21.44 -21.65
N ASP A 51 6.72 20.94 -22.86
CA ASP A 51 6.61 19.53 -23.20
C ASP A 51 7.45 18.66 -22.24
N PHE A 52 8.72 19.02 -22.01
CA PHE A 52 9.55 18.30 -21.05
C PHE A 52 9.02 18.38 -19.61
N GLN A 53 8.41 19.49 -19.23
CA GLN A 53 7.78 19.63 -17.92
C GLN A 53 6.63 18.61 -17.77
N GLU A 54 5.77 18.50 -18.78
CA GLU A 54 4.63 17.58 -18.78
C GLU A 54 5.10 16.11 -18.76
N GLU A 55 6.06 15.75 -19.61
CA GLU A 55 6.64 14.40 -19.66
C GLU A 55 7.29 14.01 -18.32
N THR A 56 8.01 14.94 -17.70
CA THR A 56 8.67 14.70 -16.40
C THR A 56 7.63 14.53 -15.29
N GLN A 57 6.54 15.30 -15.30
CA GLN A 57 5.41 15.11 -14.36
C GLN A 57 4.75 13.75 -14.53
N GLU A 58 4.49 13.35 -15.77
CA GLU A 58 3.89 12.05 -16.07
C GLU A 58 4.79 10.90 -15.60
N LEU A 59 6.11 11.02 -15.81
CA LEU A 59 7.08 10.06 -15.32
C LEU A 59 7.13 9.99 -13.79
N GLU A 60 7.08 11.14 -13.10
CA GLU A 60 7.02 11.19 -11.63
C GLU A 60 5.79 10.43 -11.10
N ILE A 61 4.61 10.70 -11.67
CA ILE A 61 3.36 10.05 -11.29
C ILE A 61 3.46 8.53 -11.51
N ARG A 62 3.96 8.08 -12.67
CA ARG A 62 4.14 6.66 -12.96
C ARG A 62 5.04 5.97 -11.93
N LEU A 63 6.18 6.57 -11.59
CA LEU A 63 7.10 6.01 -10.58
C LEU A 63 6.46 5.96 -9.19
N GLN A 64 5.69 6.98 -8.79
CA GLN A 64 4.97 6.99 -7.52
C GLN A 64 3.88 5.91 -7.46
N ILE A 65 3.16 5.67 -8.57
CA ILE A 65 2.18 4.59 -8.69
C ILE A 65 2.88 3.24 -8.53
N THR A 66 3.98 3.01 -9.24
CA THR A 66 4.75 1.76 -9.14
C THR A 66 5.24 1.51 -7.72
N LEU A 67 5.80 2.52 -7.03
CA LEU A 67 6.21 2.39 -5.63
C LEU A 67 5.03 2.05 -4.70
N SER A 68 3.86 2.62 -4.98
CA SER A 68 2.66 2.37 -4.17
C SER A 68 2.14 0.95 -4.38
N GLN A 69 2.20 0.41 -5.59
CA GLN A 69 1.84 -0.98 -5.91
C GLN A 69 2.82 -1.96 -5.24
N PHE A 70 4.12 -1.64 -5.29
CA PHE A 70 5.17 -2.44 -4.65
C PHE A 70 4.93 -2.60 -3.14
N LYS A 71 4.62 -1.50 -2.44
CA LYS A 71 4.28 -1.51 -1.00
C LYS A 71 2.99 -2.26 -0.67
N LYS A 72 2.01 -2.27 -1.59
CA LYS A 72 0.77 -3.03 -1.42
C LYS A 72 1.02 -4.53 -1.55
N GLN A 73 1.80 -4.97 -2.54
CA GLN A 73 2.16 -6.38 -2.70
C GLN A 73 2.89 -6.95 -1.49
N SER A 74 3.86 -6.22 -0.91
CA SER A 74 4.52 -6.68 0.33
C SER A 74 3.55 -6.82 1.50
N SER A 75 2.55 -5.93 1.60
CA SER A 75 1.51 -6.02 2.64
C SER A 75 0.47 -7.10 2.37
N GLU A 76 0.20 -7.44 1.10
CA GLU A 76 -0.72 -8.52 0.73
C GLU A 76 -0.08 -9.90 0.92
N ASP A 77 1.22 -10.05 0.66
CA ASP A 77 1.98 -11.27 0.97
C ASP A 77 2.08 -11.52 2.49
N ASP A 78 2.31 -10.48 3.29
CA ASP A 78 2.23 -10.59 4.76
C ASP A 78 0.81 -10.99 5.23
N ASN A 79 -0.23 -10.49 4.57
CA ASN A 79 -1.61 -10.87 4.84
C ASN A 79 -1.98 -12.28 4.31
N GLU A 80 -1.33 -12.78 3.25
CA GLU A 80 -1.50 -14.17 2.78
C GLU A 80 -0.76 -15.18 3.66
N ILE A 81 0.39 -14.81 4.22
CA ILE A 81 1.10 -15.64 5.20
C ILE A 81 0.28 -15.77 6.50
N ILE A 82 -0.45 -14.72 6.91
CA ILE A 82 -1.39 -14.78 8.04
C ILE A 82 -2.72 -15.50 7.66
N LYS A 83 -3.05 -15.63 6.37
CA LYS A 83 -4.20 -16.43 5.88
C LYS A 83 -3.90 -17.93 5.80
N ASN A 84 -2.71 -18.39 6.17
CA ASN A 84 -2.46 -19.81 6.36
C ASN A 84 -3.08 -20.32 7.67
N LYS A 85 -4.38 -20.60 7.58
CA LYS A 85 -5.16 -21.60 8.33
C LYS A 85 -5.24 -21.41 9.85
N ILE A 86 -5.92 -20.36 10.30
CA ILE A 86 -6.84 -20.53 11.43
C ILE A 86 -8.11 -21.15 10.87
N LYS A 87 -8.09 -22.46 10.57
CA LYS A 87 -9.34 -23.18 10.41
C LYS A 87 -9.91 -23.34 11.82
N LEU A 88 -11.06 -22.71 12.09
CA LEU A 88 -11.89 -23.14 13.21
C LEU A 88 -12.10 -24.66 13.06
N PRO A 89 -11.94 -25.46 14.12
CA PRO A 89 -12.27 -26.88 14.02
C PRO A 89 -13.73 -27.02 13.59
N ASP A 90 -14.03 -28.07 12.81
CA ASP A 90 -15.39 -28.45 12.44
C ASP A 90 -16.16 -28.86 13.70
N LEU A 91 -16.59 -27.86 14.47
CA LEU A 91 -17.43 -27.99 15.64
C LEU A 91 -18.70 -27.21 15.32
N PRO A 92 -19.90 -27.79 15.53
CA PRO A 92 -21.13 -27.05 15.29
C PRO A 92 -21.14 -25.81 16.19
N LEU A 93 -21.04 -24.63 15.59
CA LEU A 93 -21.22 -23.38 16.33
C LEU A 93 -22.62 -23.39 16.93
N PRO A 94 -22.76 -23.11 18.25
CA PRO A 94 -24.07 -22.97 18.85
C PRO A 94 -24.84 -21.89 18.10
N THR A 95 -26.13 -22.13 17.85
CA THR A 95 -27.01 -21.14 17.21
C THR A 95 -27.84 -20.45 18.29
N PHE A 96 -28.00 -19.13 18.18
CA PHE A 96 -28.85 -18.35 19.07
C PHE A 96 -29.98 -17.72 18.28
N ASN A 97 -31.21 -18.07 18.61
CA ASN A 97 -32.41 -17.58 17.91
C ASN A 97 -33.00 -16.30 18.52
N GLY A 98 -32.31 -15.70 19.51
CA GLY A 98 -32.75 -14.47 20.17
C GLY A 98 -33.68 -14.65 21.37
N LYS A 99 -34.05 -15.88 21.75
CA LYS A 99 -34.87 -16.12 22.94
C LYS A 99 -34.05 -15.98 24.23
N PHE A 100 -34.49 -15.11 25.14
CA PHE A 100 -33.82 -14.87 26.43
C PHE A 100 -33.64 -16.14 27.28
N GLN A 101 -34.62 -17.04 27.26
CA GLN A 101 -34.55 -18.33 27.97
C GLN A 101 -33.41 -19.24 27.47
N GLU A 102 -32.99 -19.09 26.22
CA GLU A 102 -31.95 -19.89 25.58
C GLU A 102 -30.56 -19.24 25.72
N PHE A 103 -30.48 -18.01 26.27
CA PHE A 103 -29.25 -17.22 26.31
C PHE A 103 -28.17 -17.84 27.20
N GLU A 104 -28.53 -18.31 28.39
CA GLU A 104 -27.56 -18.92 29.31
C GLU A 104 -27.04 -20.28 28.81
N LEU A 105 -27.91 -21.04 28.13
CA LEU A 105 -27.52 -22.28 27.45
C LEU A 105 -26.57 -21.99 26.28
N PHE A 106 -26.90 -21.02 25.43
CA PHE A 106 -26.04 -20.58 24.34
C PHE A 106 -24.68 -20.09 24.83
N LYS A 107 -24.63 -19.24 25.86
CA LYS A 107 -23.37 -18.78 26.46
C LYS A 107 -22.52 -19.94 26.94
N THR A 108 -23.11 -20.88 27.68
CA THR A 108 -22.37 -22.02 28.25
C THR A 108 -21.81 -22.91 27.14
N GLN A 109 -22.61 -23.18 26.10
CA GLN A 109 -22.13 -23.94 24.93
C GLN A 109 -21.01 -23.19 24.20
N PHE A 110 -21.18 -21.90 23.92
CA PHE A 110 -20.18 -21.08 23.27
C PHE A 110 -18.86 -21.03 24.06
N MET A 111 -18.94 -20.81 25.38
CA MET A 111 -17.76 -20.79 26.25
C MET A 111 -17.08 -22.15 26.35
N ASN A 112 -17.81 -23.26 26.29
CA ASN A 112 -17.21 -24.59 26.26
C ASN A 112 -16.49 -24.89 24.93
N VAL A 113 -17.01 -24.38 23.80
CA VAL A 113 -16.39 -24.50 22.47
C VAL A 113 -15.06 -23.75 22.40
N ILE A 114 -14.96 -22.58 23.04
CA ILE A 114 -13.73 -21.78 23.08
C ILE A 114 -12.79 -22.24 24.22
N GLY A 115 -13.34 -22.54 25.39
CA GLY A 115 -12.60 -22.91 26.60
C GLY A 115 -11.88 -24.25 26.48
N ASN A 116 -12.55 -25.30 26.01
CA ASN A 116 -12.01 -26.68 25.99
C ASN A 116 -11.22 -27.02 24.73
N ASN A 117 -11.00 -26.05 23.84
CA ASN A 117 -10.32 -26.29 22.58
C ASN A 117 -8.80 -26.12 22.73
N SER A 118 -8.08 -27.23 22.84
CA SER A 118 -6.61 -27.25 22.96
C SER A 118 -5.88 -26.72 21.72
N SER A 119 -6.58 -26.51 20.59
CA SER A 119 -6.02 -25.93 19.38
C SER A 119 -6.07 -24.40 19.32
N LEU A 120 -6.79 -23.75 20.25
CA LEU A 120 -6.84 -22.28 20.33
C LEU A 120 -5.70 -21.74 21.21
N SER A 121 -4.95 -20.76 20.68
CA SER A 121 -3.90 -20.06 21.42
C SER A 121 -4.49 -19.17 22.54
N ASN A 122 -3.66 -18.78 23.50
CA ASN A 122 -4.09 -17.87 24.59
C ASN A 122 -4.57 -16.51 24.06
N THR A 123 -3.96 -16.00 22.99
CA THR A 123 -4.37 -14.75 22.34
C THR A 123 -5.73 -14.86 21.65
N GLN A 124 -6.04 -16.03 21.06
CA GLN A 124 -7.36 -16.30 20.47
C GLN A 124 -8.44 -16.52 21.54
N ARG A 125 -8.08 -17.13 22.67
CA ARG A 125 -9.00 -17.43 23.77
C ARG A 125 -9.38 -16.18 24.59
N ASN A 126 -8.42 -15.29 24.83
CA ASN A 126 -8.59 -14.19 25.79
C ASN A 126 -8.75 -12.81 25.13
N GLY A 127 -8.64 -12.73 23.79
CA GLY A 127 -8.55 -11.47 23.07
C GLY A 127 -7.19 -10.78 23.34
N VAL A 128 -6.73 -9.99 22.37
CA VAL A 128 -5.57 -9.11 22.57
C VAL A 128 -6.02 -7.98 23.50
N GLN A 129 -5.40 -7.86 24.68
CA GLN A 129 -5.55 -6.68 25.57
C GLN A 129 -4.78 -5.49 25.02
#